data_AF-A0AAC9FY02-F1
#
_entry.id   AF-A0AAC9FY02-F1
#
_cell.length_a   1.000
_cell.length_b   1.000
_cell.length_c   1.000
_cell.angle_alpha   90.00
_cell.angle_beta   90.00
_cell.angle_gamma   90.00
#
_symmetry.space_group_name_H-M   'P 1'
#
loop_
_entity.id
_entity.type
_entity.pdbx_description
1 polymer ?
#
loop_
_entity_poly.entity_id
_entity_poly.type
_entity_poly.pdbx_seq_one_letter_code
_entity_poly.pdbx_strand_id
1 'polypeptide(L)' 'MAIDKQKLQSLLWSEVAAWKADCAEWKRNTEALQEFLGEKTVEEVALELLAENERLTKQLGEMIDQLPSKLVQP' A
#
# COMPACT_ATOMS: atom_id res chain seq x y z
N MET A 1 -9.21 -1.31 -3.50
CA MET A 1 -8.85 -0.37 -2.41
C MET A 1 -8.54 1.00 -3.02
N ALA A 2 -9.04 2.10 -2.43
CA ALA A 2 -8.87 3.47 -2.94
C ALA A 2 -8.14 4.37 -1.92
N ILE A 3 -6.91 4.00 -1.53
CA ILE A 3 -6.02 4.84 -0.73
C ILE A 3 -4.92 5.44 -1.61
N ASP A 4 -4.50 6.66 -1.31
CA ASP A 4 -3.28 7.22 -1.91
C ASP A 4 -2.05 6.52 -1.33
N LYS A 5 -1.53 5.55 -2.10
CA LYS A 5 -0.39 4.72 -1.69
C LYS A 5 0.91 5.52 -1.53
N GLN A 6 1.10 6.62 -2.28
CA GLN A 6 2.29 7.45 -2.14
C GLN A 6 2.24 8.31 -0.87
N LYS A 7 1.09 8.92 -0.58
CA LYS A 7 0.90 9.66 0.67
C LYS A 7 1.02 8.74 1.89
N LEU A 8 0.44 7.53 1.84
CA LEU A 8 0.60 6.51 2.88
C LEU A 8 2.07 6.19 3.13
N GLN A 9 2.84 5.95 2.06
CA GLN A 9 4.26 5.66 2.14
C GLN A 9 5.02 6.79 2.83
N SER A 10 4.79 8.05 2.43
CA SER A 10 5.47 9.20 3.04
C SER A 10 5.19 9.31 4.53
N LEU A 11 3.95 9.09 4.98
CA LEU A 11 3.58 9.17 6.39
C LEU A 11 4.22 8.05 7.22
N LEU A 12 4.20 6.82 6.72
CA LEU A 12 4.84 5.67 7.37
C LEU A 12 6.35 5.86 7.51
N TRP A 13 7.02 6.42 6.49
CA TRP A 13 8.46 6.70 6.56
C TRP A 13 8.78 7.78 7.59
N SER A 14 7.98 8.84 7.68
CA SER A 14 8.13 9.88 8.70
C SER A 14 7.94 9.32 10.12
N GLU A 15 6.95 8.45 10.33
CA GLU A 15 6.71 7.77 11.61
C GLU A 15 7.91 6.93 12.04
N VAL A 16 8.40 6.07 11.14
CA VAL A 16 9.57 5.22 11.40
C VAL A 16 10.83 6.05 11.64
N ALA A 17 11.01 7.16 10.91
CA ALA A 17 12.15 8.04 11.10
C ALA A 17 12.12 8.72 12.48
N ALA A 18 10.96 9.23 12.90
CA ALA A 18 10.80 9.86 14.21
C ALA A 18 11.01 8.87 15.36
N TRP A 19 10.47 7.64 15.23
CA TRP A 19 10.69 6.56 16.19
C TRP A 19 12.18 6.19 16.30
N LYS A 20 12.87 6.02 15.16
CA LYS A 20 14.31 5.69 15.14
C LYS A 20 15.20 6.78 15.74
N ALA A 21 14.81 8.04 15.58
CA ALA A 21 15.55 9.19 16.07
C ALA A 21 15.30 9.48 17.56
N ASP A 22 14.47 8.68 18.24
CA ASP A 22 13.93 8.98 19.58
C ASP A 22 13.42 10.43 19.67
N CYS A 23 12.83 10.89 18.57
CA CYS A 23 12.46 12.29 18.39
C CYS A 23 11.05 12.49 18.91
N ALA A 24 10.85 13.51 19.75
CA ALA A 24 9.55 13.90 20.30
C ALA A 24 8.47 14.24 19.22
N GLU A 25 8.87 14.31 17.95
CA GLU A 25 7.97 14.50 16.81
C GLU A 25 7.14 13.28 16.43
N TRP A 26 7.43 12.10 17.00
CA TRP A 26 6.66 10.88 16.75
C TRP A 26 5.16 11.10 16.94
N LYS A 27 4.75 11.86 17.96
CA LYS A 27 3.34 12.16 18.23
C LYS A 27 2.63 12.87 17.08
N ARG A 28 3.29 13.84 16.43
CA ARG A 28 2.71 14.58 15.28
C ARG A 28 2.58 13.68 14.05
N ASN A 29 3.56 12.81 13.84
CA ASN A 29 3.55 11.87 12.73
C ASN A 29 2.46 10.79 12.93
N THR A 30 2.29 10.29 14.16
CA THR A 30 1.22 9.36 14.50
C THR A 30 -0.15 10.00 14.29
N GLU A 31 -0.36 11.25 14.73
CA GLU A 31 -1.62 11.99 14.54
C GLU A 31 -1.95 12.19 13.05
N ALA A 32 -0.97 12.64 12.25
CA ALA A 32 -1.16 12.82 10.81
C ALA A 32 -1.43 11.50 10.07
N LEU A 33 -0.80 10.41 10.51
CA LEU A 33 -1.06 9.06 9.99
C LEU A 33 -2.47 8.59 10.34
N GLN A 34 -2.90 8.75 11.60
CA GLN A 34 -4.26 8.39 12.03
C GLN A 34 -5.33 9.19 11.29
N GLU A 35 -5.16 10.51 11.15
CA GLU A 35 -6.08 11.35 10.38
C GLU A 35 -6.17 10.90 8.92
N PHE A 36 -5.04 10.53 8.31
CA PHE A 36 -5.02 10.03 6.93
C PHE A 36 -5.71 8.67 6.77
N LEU A 37 -5.60 7.77 7.74
CA LEU A 37 -6.22 6.44 7.69
C LEU A 37 -7.72 6.47 8.01
N GLY A 38 -8.18 7.50 8.74
CA GLY A 38 -9.57 7.64 9.15
C GLY A 38 -9.97 6.55 10.15
N GLU A 39 -11.03 5.81 9.85
CA GLU A 39 -11.52 4.73 10.71
C GLU A 39 -10.66 3.45 10.66
N LYS A 40 -9.77 3.34 9.68
CA LYS A 40 -8.95 2.14 9.51
C LYS A 40 -7.68 2.21 10.33
N THR A 41 -7.29 1.07 10.85
CA THR A 41 -5.97 0.84 11.43
C THR A 41 -4.91 0.65 10.34
N VAL A 42 -3.64 0.83 10.70
CA VAL A 42 -2.50 0.50 9.83
C VAL A 42 -2.56 -0.98 9.39
N GLU A 43 -2.96 -1.86 10.30
CA GLU A 43 -3.07 -3.30 10.04
C GLU A 43 -4.14 -3.63 8.99
N GLU A 44 -5.34 -3.06 9.12
CA GLU A 44 -6.41 -3.25 8.13
C GLU A 44 -5.99 -2.74 6.75
N VAL A 45 -5.35 -1.57 6.69
CA VAL A 45 -4.79 -1.05 5.43
C VAL A 45 -3.70 -1.95 4.87
N ALA A 46 -2.85 -2.53 5.71
CA ALA A 46 -1.82 -3.48 5.27
C ALA A 46 -2.44 -4.77 4.70
N LEU A 47 -3.46 -5.34 5.36
CA LEU A 47 -4.19 -6.52 4.88
C LEU A 47 -4.89 -6.24 3.55
N GLU A 48 -5.52 -5.07 3.39
CA GLU A 48 -6.12 -4.65 2.12
C GLU A 48 -5.09 -4.48 1.00
N LEU A 49 -3.90 -3.94 1.29
CA LEU A 49 -2.81 -3.82 0.32
C LEU A 49 -2.28 -5.17 -0.12
N LEU A 50 -2.17 -6.13 0.81
CA LEU A 50 -1.74 -7.50 0.51
C LEU A 50 -2.77 -8.20 -0.39
N ALA A 51 -4.06 -8.11 -0.06
CA ALA A 51 -5.14 -8.67 -0.87
C ALA A 51 -5.18 -8.04 -2.28
N GLU A 52 -4.98 -6.72 -2.36
CA GLU A 52 -4.92 -6.01 -3.64
C GLU A 52 -3.69 -6.46 -4.46
N ASN A 53 -2.53 -6.64 -3.84
CA ASN A 53 -1.34 -7.15 -4.52
C ASN A 53 -1.57 -8.58 -5.04
N GLU A 54 -2.13 -9.47 -4.24
CA GLU A 54 -2.47 -10.84 -4.69
C GLU A 54 -3.40 -10.81 -5.90
N ARG A 55 -4.46 -9.99 -5.84
CA ARG A 55 -5.40 -9.79 -6.95
C ARG A 55 -4.70 -9.27 -8.20
N LEU A 56 -3.82 -8.28 -8.07
CA LEU A 56 -3.08 -7.69 -9.19
C LEU A 56 -2.07 -8.67 -9.80
N THR A 57 -1.34 -9.42 -8.97
CA THR A 57 -0.41 -10.46 -9.42
C THR A 57 -1.14 -11.56 -10.19
N LYS A 58 -2.30 -11.99 -9.70
CA LYS A 58 -3.14 -12.98 -10.40
C LYS A 58 -3.58 -12.47 -11.77
N GLN A 59 -4.11 -11.26 -11.86
CA GLN A 59 -4.51 -10.64 -13.14
C GLN A 59 -3.33 -10.52 -14.11
N LEU A 60 -2.16 -10.11 -13.62
CA LEU A 60 -0.95 -10.03 -14.44
C LEU A 60 -0.56 -11.42 -14.99
N GLY A 61 -0.64 -12.46 -14.15
CA GLY A 61 -0.42 -13.85 -14.59
C GLY A 61 -1.40 -14.28 -15.67
N GLU A 62 -2.70 -14.06 -15.46
CA GLU A 62 -3.75 -14.38 -16.44
C GLU A 62 -3.56 -13.62 -17.76
N MET A 63 -3.14 -12.35 -17.71
CA MET A 63 -2.81 -11.57 -18.90
C MET A 63 -1.61 -12.12 -19.64
N ILE A 64 -0.57 -12.53 -18.91
CA ILE A 64 0.64 -13.13 -19.49
C ILE A 64 0.31 -14.47 -20.16
N ASP A 65 -0.50 -15.32 -19.52
CA ASP A 65 -0.93 -16.60 -20.07
C ASP A 65 -1.79 -16.44 -21.34
N GLN A 66 -2.52 -15.33 -21.44
CA GLN A 66 -3.30 -14.99 -22.63
C GLN A 66 -2.47 -14.39 -23.77
N LEU A 67 -1.26 -13.87 -23.53
CA LEU A 67 -0.38 -13.31 -24.59
C LEU A 67 -0.09 -14.31 -25.71
N PRO A 68 0.34 -15.56 -25.46
CA PRO A 68 0.59 -16.52 -26.54
C PRO A 68 -0.68 -16.85 -27.34
N SER A 69 -1.87 -16.83 -26.72
CA SER A 69 -3.14 -17.07 -27.44
C SER A 69 -3.55 -15.94 -28.40
N LYS A 70 -3.03 -14.72 -28.21
CA LYS A 70 -3.31 -13.55 -29.07
C LYS A 70 -2.28 -13.34 -30.18
N LEU A 71 -1.09 -13.93 -30.05
CA LEU A 71 -0.03 -13.90 -31.06
C LEU A 71 -0.11 -15.06 -32.06
N VAL A 72 -0.91 -16.09 -31.74
CA VAL A 72 -1.23 -17.22 -32.61
C VAL A 72 -2.68 -17.08 -33.08
N GLN A 73 -2.98 -16.04 -33.86
CA GLN A 73 -4.16 -16.02 -34.71
C GLN A 73 -3.69 -15.87 -36.17
N PRO A 74 -4.22 -16.68 -37.11
CA PRO A 74 -3.85 -16.63 -38.53
C PRO A 74 -4.27 -15.33 -39.22
#